data_AF-A0A1F2R9Z7-F1
#
_entry.id   AF-A0A1F2R9Z7-F1
#
_cell.length_a   1.000
_cell.length_b   1.000
_cell.length_c   1.000
_cell.angle_alpha   90.00
_cell.angle_beta   90.00
_cell.angle_gamma   90.00
#
_symmetry.space_group_name_H-M   'P 1'
#
loop_
_entity.id
_entity.type
_entity.pdbx_description
1 polymer ?
#
loop_
_entity_poly.entity_id
_entity_poly.type
_entity_poly.pdbx_seq_one_letter_code
_entity_poly.pdbx_strand_id
1 'polypeptide(L)'
;MKNSLSVAGLGIFVLTVWVYGAQAQAPGQPPAARLGSQYGYGVLQQQCMACHGKASMPQLPTIAALREKEYPPERVYEILTTTAAHKELRLNDDQLRHTAEATSGRLLGTNADGDARQMPNQCPSNPPLADPAAGPAWNGWGNDAANTRFQPARAASIAADQAPRLKLKWAFGFPHGTSASAQPTIVSGRVFVGSNAGWVYSLDAATGCVYWSYKPKAMMRNAISFGPVKGHGTTRYAVYFGDQRGFTYGVDAQTGKELWVARADDHFTSVVTGAPTLYEGRLFVPISHWESMNAKAPEYPCCTHRGSVIALDANTGRQLWKFFTNPEAPKPTKKNSMGTQQYGPAGVSVWNAPTVDPRRNAIYFGTGEASVGPAPETSDAVVAVDMTSGKLLWTYQTESNDVYLVNCPPANKPENCPELGGPDWDIGNSPILRTLRNGKRILVAATKSGNVFAVDPDQKGALLWTVNVVPGPAGFLWGGASDEQNVYYGLTTGGVAAIQLATGERVWFNPLPPPPGRGRGGNPAAVTATPGVVFSGSVTGMLYALSTSDGRILWEFDTNKDFPTVNQVAARGNMMSSAGPTIAGGMLFVGSGYSFTSGNGSGNVLLAFAPE
;
A
#
# COMPACT_ATOMS: atom_id res chain seq x y z
N MET A 1 67.67 13.38 50.91
CA MET A 1 67.83 11.93 51.13
C MET A 1 67.06 11.19 50.05
N LYS A 2 67.81 10.43 49.25
CA LYS A 2 67.54 9.26 48.37
C LYS A 2 66.10 8.80 48.01
N ASN A 3 65.96 8.58 46.69
CA ASN A 3 65.44 7.39 45.97
C ASN A 3 63.91 7.14 45.86
N SER A 4 63.31 6.67 44.76
CA SER A 4 63.75 6.35 43.38
C SER A 4 62.56 5.77 42.58
N LEU A 5 62.69 5.78 41.25
CA LEU A 5 62.14 4.88 40.20
C LEU A 5 61.00 5.38 39.28
N SER A 6 61.39 5.39 38.01
CA SER A 6 60.73 5.77 36.77
C SER A 6 60.32 4.52 35.98
N VAL A 7 59.24 4.56 35.20
CA VAL A 7 59.10 3.80 33.94
C VAL A 7 58.33 4.63 32.91
N ALA A 8 58.94 4.79 31.74
CA ALA A 8 58.41 5.46 30.57
C ALA A 8 57.61 4.48 29.68
N GLY A 9 56.45 4.89 29.18
CA GLY A 9 55.67 4.13 28.20
C GLY A 9 55.93 4.64 26.77
N LEU A 10 56.55 3.80 25.94
CA LEU A 10 56.68 4.00 24.49
C LEU A 10 55.32 3.91 23.79
N GLY A 11 55.03 4.88 22.91
CA GLY A 11 53.98 4.76 21.91
C GLY A 11 54.47 3.96 20.70
N ILE A 12 53.76 2.88 20.37
CA ILE A 12 53.94 2.11 19.13
C ILE A 12 52.67 2.28 18.29
N PHE A 13 52.79 2.94 17.15
CA PHE A 13 51.80 2.97 16.08
C PHE A 13 51.83 1.63 15.33
N VAL A 14 50.73 0.87 15.36
CA VAL A 14 50.55 -0.33 14.52
C VAL A 14 49.58 0.01 13.39
N LEU A 15 50.13 0.15 12.17
CA LEU A 15 49.38 0.09 10.91
C LEU A 15 48.84 -1.34 10.73
N THR A 16 47.53 -1.53 10.78
CA THR A 16 46.87 -2.76 10.32
C THR A 16 46.26 -2.52 8.93
N VAL A 17 46.89 -3.12 7.93
CA VAL A 17 46.37 -3.24 6.55
C VAL A 17 45.32 -4.35 6.56
N TRP A 18 44.05 -3.99 6.30
CA TRP A 18 43.00 -4.99 6.04
C TRP A 18 42.99 -5.35 4.56
N VAL A 19 43.43 -6.55 4.24
CA VAL A 19 43.23 -7.18 2.93
C VAL A 19 41.83 -7.80 2.94
N TYR A 20 40.89 -7.23 2.19
CA TYR A 20 39.58 -7.85 1.93
C TYR A 20 39.73 -8.97 0.91
N GLY A 21 39.83 -10.21 1.39
CA GLY A 21 39.57 -11.41 0.59
C GLY A 21 38.06 -11.65 0.51
N ALA A 22 37.53 -11.81 -0.72
CA ALA A 22 36.13 -12.17 -0.94
C ALA A 22 35.83 -13.55 -0.32
N GLN A 23 34.94 -13.60 0.67
CA GLN A 23 34.40 -14.86 1.19
C GLN A 23 33.10 -15.20 0.46
N ALA A 24 33.04 -16.38 -0.15
CA ALA A 24 31.81 -16.98 -0.64
C ALA A 24 30.90 -17.34 0.55
N GLN A 25 29.60 -17.09 0.43
CA GLN A 25 28.59 -17.45 1.45
C GLN A 25 28.54 -18.97 1.66
N ALA A 26 28.55 -19.40 2.92
CA ALA A 26 28.32 -20.78 3.31
C ALA A 26 26.85 -21.17 3.10
N PRO A 27 26.55 -22.41 2.66
CA PRO A 27 25.17 -22.87 2.48
C PRO A 27 24.45 -22.97 3.84
N GLY A 28 23.32 -22.28 3.98
CA GLY A 28 22.46 -22.32 5.17
C GLY A 28 22.24 -20.99 5.90
N GLN A 29 22.88 -19.89 5.48
CA GLN A 29 22.44 -18.56 5.92
C GLN A 29 21.16 -18.17 5.18
N PRO A 30 20.13 -17.64 5.88
CA PRO A 30 18.97 -17.08 5.19
C PRO A 30 19.46 -15.97 4.24
N PRO A 31 18.92 -15.89 3.01
CA PRO A 31 19.31 -14.85 2.07
C PRO A 31 19.15 -13.49 2.75
N ALA A 32 20.10 -12.57 2.50
CA ALA A 32 19.96 -11.18 2.91
C ALA A 32 18.57 -10.68 2.51
N ALA A 33 17.92 -9.89 3.38
CA ALA A 33 16.58 -9.41 3.12
C ALA A 33 16.53 -8.74 1.75
N ARG A 34 15.83 -9.35 0.79
CA ARG A 34 15.64 -8.74 -0.54
C ARG A 34 14.93 -7.41 -0.34
N LEU A 35 15.60 -6.33 -0.72
CA LEU A 35 15.01 -4.99 -0.69
C LEU A 35 13.81 -4.97 -1.64
N GLY A 36 12.76 -4.23 -1.27
CA GLY A 36 11.57 -4.10 -2.11
C GLY A 36 11.90 -3.50 -3.47
N SER A 37 11.02 -3.67 -4.46
CA SER A 37 11.21 -3.15 -5.83
C SER A 37 11.50 -1.65 -5.88
N GLN A 38 11.10 -0.87 -4.87
CA GLN A 38 11.43 0.56 -4.73
C GLN A 38 12.94 0.84 -4.70
N TYR A 39 13.76 -0.07 -4.16
CA TYR A 39 15.22 0.03 -4.25
C TYR A 39 15.69 0.00 -5.71
N GLY A 40 15.09 -0.89 -6.51
CA GLY A 40 15.32 -0.99 -7.94
C GLY A 40 14.94 0.27 -8.72
N TYR A 41 13.83 0.93 -8.33
CA TYR A 41 13.49 2.24 -8.88
C TYR A 41 14.59 3.26 -8.54
N GLY A 42 15.11 3.27 -7.30
CA GLY A 42 16.22 4.13 -6.91
C GLY A 42 17.50 3.92 -7.75
N VAL A 43 17.87 2.67 -8.05
CA VAL A 43 19.02 2.37 -8.91
C VAL A 43 18.75 2.79 -10.36
N LEU A 44 17.59 2.43 -10.92
CA LEU A 44 17.16 2.85 -12.26
C LEU A 44 17.23 4.38 -12.40
N GLN A 45 16.81 5.09 -11.36
CA GLN A 45 16.80 6.55 -11.31
C GLN A 45 18.20 7.15 -11.23
N GLN A 46 19.07 6.66 -10.35
CA GLN A 46 20.40 7.25 -10.13
C GLN A 46 21.40 6.89 -11.21
N GLN A 47 21.31 5.67 -11.76
CA GLN A 47 22.35 5.11 -12.61
C GLN A 47 21.93 5.07 -14.09
N CYS A 48 20.64 4.82 -14.37
CA CYS A 48 20.19 4.67 -15.77
C CYS A 48 19.67 5.99 -16.36
N MET A 49 19.06 6.88 -15.56
CA MET A 49 18.50 8.15 -16.09
C MET A 49 19.56 9.13 -16.59
N ALA A 50 20.81 9.01 -16.13
CA ALA A 50 21.92 9.80 -16.66
C ALA A 50 22.16 9.59 -18.17
N CYS A 51 21.63 8.51 -18.76
CA CYS A 51 21.64 8.24 -20.19
C CYS A 51 20.21 8.18 -20.76
N HIS A 52 19.32 7.41 -20.13
CA HIS A 52 17.94 7.16 -20.60
C HIS A 52 16.94 8.29 -20.29
N GLY A 53 17.36 9.31 -19.54
CA GLY A 53 16.56 10.50 -19.20
C GLY A 53 17.01 11.78 -19.90
N LYS A 54 18.12 11.76 -20.64
CA LYS A 54 18.68 12.96 -21.28
C LYS A 54 18.02 13.26 -22.61
N ALA A 55 17.43 14.44 -22.73
CA ALA A 55 16.92 14.96 -24.01
C ALA A 55 18.01 15.08 -25.09
N SER A 56 19.29 15.22 -24.70
CA SER A 56 20.44 15.26 -25.60
C SER A 56 20.90 13.90 -26.13
N MET A 57 20.31 12.80 -25.65
CA MET A 57 20.54 11.44 -26.17
C MET A 57 19.25 10.83 -26.74
N PRO A 58 18.59 11.47 -27.72
CA PRO A 58 17.28 11.05 -28.23
C PRO A 58 17.29 9.66 -28.89
N GLN A 59 18.47 9.15 -29.29
CA GLN A 59 18.65 7.83 -29.85
C GLN A 59 18.49 6.69 -28.83
N LEU A 60 18.61 6.99 -27.52
CA LEU A 60 18.40 6.00 -26.48
C LEU A 60 16.92 5.92 -26.11
N PRO A 61 16.34 4.72 -25.93
CA PRO A 61 14.97 4.58 -25.49
C PRO A 61 14.81 5.15 -24.07
N THR A 62 13.74 5.91 -23.85
CA THR A 62 13.40 6.39 -22.51
C THR A 62 12.94 5.21 -21.63
N ILE A 63 12.99 5.37 -20.30
CA ILE A 63 12.44 4.36 -19.38
C ILE A 63 10.95 4.11 -19.64
N ALA A 64 10.20 5.16 -20.03
CA ALA A 64 8.80 5.02 -20.45
C ALA A 64 8.68 4.08 -21.66
N ALA A 65 9.47 4.32 -22.71
CA ALA A 65 9.48 3.46 -23.90
C ALA A 65 9.94 2.02 -23.59
N LEU A 66 10.92 1.84 -22.69
CA LEU A 66 11.34 0.50 -22.25
C LEU A 66 10.22 -0.23 -21.51
N ARG A 67 9.44 0.47 -20.67
CA ARG A 67 8.27 -0.09 -20.01
C ARG A 67 7.19 -0.48 -21.01
N GLU A 68 6.92 0.35 -22.01
CA GLU A 68 5.95 0.03 -23.08
C GLU A 68 6.31 -1.26 -23.85
N LYS A 69 7.59 -1.61 -23.94
CA LYS A 69 8.03 -2.87 -24.57
C LYS A 69 7.75 -4.12 -23.73
N GLU A 70 7.41 -3.96 -22.45
CA GLU A 70 7.07 -5.07 -21.53
C GLU A 70 8.14 -6.18 -21.47
N TYR A 71 9.42 -5.81 -21.58
CA TYR A 71 10.50 -6.79 -21.45
C TYR A 71 10.43 -7.48 -20.07
N PRO A 72 10.63 -8.81 -20.02
CA PRO A 72 10.73 -9.52 -18.75
C PRO A 72 12.04 -9.13 -18.02
N PRO A 73 12.08 -9.17 -16.68
CA PRO A 73 13.27 -8.82 -15.91
C PRO A 73 14.47 -9.69 -16.25
N GLU A 74 14.30 -10.94 -16.69
CA GLU A 74 15.43 -11.77 -17.14
C GLU A 74 16.09 -11.17 -18.37
N ARG A 75 15.30 -10.64 -19.32
CA ARG A 75 15.82 -9.97 -20.51
C ARG A 75 16.47 -8.63 -20.16
N VAL A 76 15.87 -7.85 -19.27
CA VAL A 76 16.48 -6.58 -18.81
C VAL A 76 17.79 -6.86 -18.08
N TYR A 77 17.81 -7.86 -17.20
CA TYR A 77 19.01 -8.28 -16.47
C TYR A 77 20.12 -8.74 -17.42
N GLU A 78 19.78 -9.55 -18.43
CA GLU A 78 20.71 -9.97 -19.48
C GLU A 78 21.30 -8.75 -20.21
N ILE A 79 20.49 -7.78 -20.61
CA ILE A 79 20.96 -6.56 -21.28
C ILE A 79 21.93 -5.77 -20.39
N LEU A 80 21.57 -5.58 -19.11
CA LEU A 80 22.38 -4.85 -18.13
C LEU A 80 23.73 -5.55 -17.85
N THR A 81 23.77 -6.88 -17.93
CA THR A 81 24.97 -7.69 -17.67
C THR A 81 25.81 -7.98 -18.90
N THR A 82 25.29 -7.81 -20.12
CA THR A 82 26.00 -8.17 -21.35
C THR A 82 26.51 -6.96 -22.14
N THR A 83 25.79 -5.84 -22.11
CA THR A 83 26.11 -4.65 -22.92
C THR A 83 27.29 -3.87 -22.34
N ALA A 84 28.27 -3.49 -23.18
CA ALA A 84 29.47 -2.78 -22.76
C ALA A 84 29.16 -1.49 -21.95
N ALA A 85 28.27 -0.64 -22.45
CA ALA A 85 27.89 0.62 -21.79
C ALA A 85 27.31 0.40 -20.37
N HIS A 86 26.53 -0.66 -20.13
CA HIS A 86 25.97 -0.94 -18.80
C HIS A 86 27.02 -1.51 -17.84
N LYS A 87 28.00 -2.27 -18.35
CA LYS A 87 29.11 -2.79 -17.53
C LYS A 87 29.99 -1.67 -16.97
N GLU A 88 30.11 -0.55 -17.68
CA GLU A 88 30.86 0.62 -17.23
C GLU A 88 30.28 1.24 -15.95
N LEU A 89 28.98 1.07 -15.69
CA LEU A 89 28.33 1.53 -14.46
C LEU A 89 28.77 0.74 -13.21
N ARG A 90 29.42 -0.42 -13.38
CA ARG A 90 29.93 -1.30 -12.30
C ARG A 90 28.88 -1.58 -11.21
N LEU A 91 27.62 -1.77 -11.60
CA LEU A 91 26.54 -2.15 -10.70
C LEU A 91 26.80 -3.55 -10.13
N ASN A 92 26.52 -3.74 -8.84
CA ASN A 92 26.54 -5.08 -8.23
C ASN A 92 25.30 -5.91 -8.62
N ASP A 93 25.31 -7.21 -8.31
CA ASP A 93 24.23 -8.15 -8.70
C ASP A 93 22.85 -7.72 -8.18
N ASP A 94 22.76 -7.25 -6.93
CA ASP A 94 21.52 -6.76 -6.32
C ASP A 94 20.97 -5.53 -7.06
N GLN A 95 21.84 -4.57 -7.38
CA GLN A 95 21.50 -3.39 -8.16
C GLN A 95 21.00 -3.76 -9.56
N LEU A 96 21.67 -4.70 -10.24
CA LEU A 96 21.26 -5.19 -11.55
C LEU A 96 19.89 -5.88 -11.51
N ARG A 97 19.69 -6.79 -10.55
CA ARG A 97 18.42 -7.50 -10.34
C ARG A 97 17.28 -6.53 -10.09
N HIS A 98 17.43 -5.66 -9.10
CA HIS A 98 16.37 -4.74 -8.74
C HIS A 98 16.07 -3.72 -9.84
N THR A 99 17.09 -3.27 -10.60
CA THR A 99 16.87 -2.42 -11.79
C THR A 99 16.03 -3.15 -12.85
N ALA A 100 16.34 -4.41 -13.11
CA ALA A 100 15.58 -5.23 -14.04
C ALA A 100 14.13 -5.44 -13.57
N GLU A 101 13.93 -5.71 -12.29
CA GLU A 101 12.62 -5.88 -11.66
C GLU A 101 11.79 -4.58 -11.68
N ALA A 102 12.39 -3.44 -11.38
CA ALA A 102 11.74 -2.13 -11.42
C ALA A 102 11.40 -1.67 -12.85
N THR A 103 12.22 -2.03 -13.83
CA THR A 103 11.93 -1.74 -15.24
C THR A 103 10.75 -2.58 -15.73
N SER A 104 10.75 -3.86 -15.39
CA SER A 104 9.79 -4.83 -15.92
C SER A 104 8.48 -4.87 -15.14
N GLY A 105 8.50 -4.48 -13.87
CA GLY A 105 7.37 -4.49 -12.94
C GLY A 105 7.14 -5.82 -12.21
N ARG A 106 8.08 -6.78 -12.29
CA ARG A 106 7.98 -8.07 -11.57
C ARG A 106 9.34 -8.55 -11.08
N LEU A 107 9.32 -9.48 -10.13
CA LEU A 107 10.53 -10.12 -9.61
C LEU A 107 11.19 -11.05 -10.65
N LEU A 108 12.51 -11.17 -10.60
CA LEU A 108 13.29 -12.02 -11.50
C LEU A 108 13.16 -13.49 -11.09
N GLY A 109 12.92 -14.38 -12.05
CA GLY A 109 12.78 -15.81 -11.82
C GLY A 109 11.42 -16.25 -11.28
N THR A 110 10.44 -15.35 -11.15
CA THR A 110 9.12 -15.65 -10.55
C THR A 110 8.03 -15.96 -11.57
N ASN A 111 8.44 -16.28 -12.81
CA ASN A 111 7.55 -16.27 -13.95
C ASN A 111 6.49 -17.38 -13.91
N ALA A 112 6.83 -18.55 -13.39
CA ALA A 112 5.95 -19.73 -13.34
C ALA A 112 5.46 -20.07 -11.91
N ASP A 113 6.23 -19.69 -10.89
CA ASP A 113 6.08 -20.23 -9.53
C ASP A 113 4.81 -19.78 -8.79
N GLY A 114 4.12 -18.75 -9.30
CA GLY A 114 2.79 -18.35 -8.83
C GLY A 114 1.61 -18.93 -9.61
N ASP A 115 1.87 -19.81 -10.58
CA ASP A 115 0.81 -20.48 -11.34
C ASP A 115 0.11 -21.53 -10.47
N ALA A 116 -1.18 -21.34 -10.21
CA ALA A 116 -2.00 -22.24 -9.41
C ALA A 116 -1.97 -23.69 -9.92
N ARG A 117 -1.80 -23.89 -11.24
CA ARG A 117 -1.75 -25.22 -11.87
C ARG A 117 -0.52 -26.03 -11.47
N GLN A 118 0.51 -25.36 -10.94
CA GLN A 118 1.75 -25.99 -10.47
C GLN A 118 1.78 -26.13 -8.94
N MET A 119 0.78 -25.59 -8.25
CA MET A 119 0.74 -25.64 -6.79
C MET A 119 0.23 -26.99 -6.28
N PRO A 120 0.81 -27.53 -5.21
CA PRO A 120 0.40 -28.82 -4.65
C PRO A 120 -0.97 -28.77 -3.93
N ASN A 121 -1.48 -27.59 -3.59
CA ASN A 121 -2.73 -27.38 -2.88
C ASN A 121 -3.89 -26.95 -3.79
N GLN A 122 -3.93 -27.40 -5.03
CA GLN A 122 -5.07 -27.13 -5.91
C GLN A 122 -6.36 -27.68 -5.29
N CYS A 123 -7.43 -26.88 -5.36
CA CYS A 123 -8.73 -27.35 -4.92
C CYS A 123 -9.19 -28.53 -5.81
N PRO A 124 -9.82 -29.57 -5.23
CA PRO A 124 -10.24 -30.76 -5.98
C PRO A 124 -11.36 -30.47 -6.99
N SER A 125 -12.09 -29.37 -6.81
CA SER A 125 -13.10 -28.88 -7.75
C SER A 125 -13.18 -27.35 -7.66
N ASN A 126 -13.82 -26.72 -8.65
CA ASN A 126 -14.06 -25.29 -8.70
C ASN A 126 -15.58 -25.02 -8.79
N PRO A 127 -16.33 -25.14 -7.68
CA PRO A 127 -17.78 -25.03 -7.71
C PRO A 127 -18.21 -23.60 -8.11
N PRO A 128 -19.40 -23.43 -8.71
CA PRO A 128 -19.94 -22.10 -9.02
C PRO A 128 -19.94 -21.20 -7.79
N LEU A 129 -19.55 -19.94 -7.96
CA LEU A 129 -19.68 -18.92 -6.93
C LEU A 129 -21.12 -18.87 -6.43
N ALA A 130 -21.27 -18.99 -5.11
CA ALA A 130 -22.53 -18.74 -4.42
C ALA A 130 -22.99 -17.28 -4.64
N ASP A 131 -24.26 -17.00 -4.35
CA ASP A 131 -24.75 -15.63 -4.37
C ASP A 131 -23.97 -14.78 -3.33
N PRO A 132 -23.22 -13.75 -3.75
CA PRO A 132 -22.48 -12.87 -2.86
C PRO A 132 -23.35 -12.19 -1.81
N ALA A 133 -24.65 -11.98 -2.11
CA ALA A 133 -25.59 -11.34 -1.19
C ALA A 133 -26.16 -12.30 -0.14
N ALA A 134 -26.04 -13.62 -0.36
CA ALA A 134 -26.62 -14.63 0.53
C ALA A 134 -25.70 -15.00 1.71
N GLY A 135 -24.40 -14.70 1.62
CA GLY A 135 -23.39 -15.10 2.59
C GLY A 135 -22.63 -13.94 3.23
N PRO A 136 -21.81 -14.22 4.26
CA PRO A 136 -20.89 -13.24 4.81
C PRO A 136 -19.85 -12.83 3.76
N ALA A 137 -19.55 -11.53 3.67
CA ALA A 137 -18.60 -11.00 2.71
C ALA A 137 -17.81 -9.82 3.29
N TRP A 138 -16.57 -9.67 2.83
CA TRP A 138 -15.72 -8.50 2.97
C TRP A 138 -15.21 -8.14 1.58
N ASN A 139 -15.79 -7.10 0.97
CA ASN A 139 -15.48 -6.70 -0.41
C ASN A 139 -14.61 -5.44 -0.47
N GLY A 140 -13.40 -5.53 -1.02
CA GLY A 140 -12.51 -4.38 -1.17
C GLY A 140 -11.90 -3.89 0.15
N TRP A 141 -11.59 -2.59 0.21
CA TRP A 141 -10.92 -1.98 1.37
C TRP A 141 -11.82 -1.95 2.62
N GLY A 142 -12.97 -1.29 2.55
CA GLY A 142 -13.78 -0.94 3.71
C GLY A 142 -15.03 -1.76 3.99
N ASN A 143 -15.16 -2.94 3.38
CA ASN A 143 -16.30 -3.89 3.40
C ASN A 143 -17.70 -3.35 3.09
N ASP A 144 -17.88 -2.04 3.02
CA ASP A 144 -19.06 -1.32 2.58
C ASP A 144 -18.68 -0.07 1.77
N ALA A 145 -19.68 0.57 1.17
CA ALA A 145 -19.53 1.79 0.39
C ALA A 145 -19.00 2.98 1.21
N ALA A 146 -19.22 2.97 2.53
CA ALA A 146 -18.88 4.05 3.44
C ALA A 146 -17.46 3.94 4.03
N ASN A 147 -16.71 2.92 3.61
CA ASN A 147 -15.38 2.57 4.08
C ASN A 147 -15.27 2.36 5.61
N THR A 148 -16.33 1.85 6.25
CA THR A 148 -16.36 1.77 7.72
C THR A 148 -15.35 0.79 8.30
N ARG A 149 -14.91 -0.21 7.53
CA ARG A 149 -14.06 -1.32 8.01
C ARG A 149 -14.65 -2.00 9.25
N PHE A 150 -15.96 -1.95 9.39
CA PHE A 150 -16.71 -2.55 10.47
C PHE A 150 -17.52 -3.71 9.91
N GLN A 151 -17.21 -4.91 10.38
CA GLN A 151 -17.94 -6.10 9.98
C GLN A 151 -19.05 -6.40 11.00
N PRO A 152 -20.34 -6.34 10.60
CA PRO A 152 -21.46 -6.64 11.51
C PRO A 152 -21.38 -8.08 12.05
N ALA A 153 -21.92 -8.31 13.25
CA ALA A 153 -21.84 -9.61 13.94
C ALA A 153 -22.24 -10.80 13.03
N ARG A 154 -23.33 -10.66 12.28
CA ARG A 154 -23.80 -11.71 11.35
C ARG A 154 -22.75 -12.06 10.30
N ALA A 155 -22.10 -11.07 9.71
CA ALA A 155 -21.11 -11.29 8.66
C ALA A 155 -19.75 -11.71 9.23
N ALA A 156 -19.37 -11.18 10.40
CA ALA A 156 -18.14 -11.56 11.09
C ALA A 156 -18.20 -13.02 11.56
N SER A 157 -19.30 -13.43 12.18
CA SER A 157 -19.50 -14.74 12.82
C SER A 157 -18.36 -15.11 13.80
N ILE A 158 -17.74 -14.10 14.40
CA ILE A 158 -16.80 -14.20 15.52
C ILE A 158 -17.31 -13.22 16.59
N ALA A 159 -17.84 -13.77 17.68
CA ALA A 159 -18.27 -12.96 18.81
C ALA A 159 -17.08 -12.50 19.66
N ALA A 160 -17.27 -11.43 20.43
CA ALA A 160 -16.20 -10.83 21.23
C ALA A 160 -15.59 -11.78 22.28
N ASP A 161 -16.40 -12.69 22.82
CA ASP A 161 -15.98 -13.74 23.76
C ASP A 161 -15.27 -14.92 23.08
N GLN A 162 -15.37 -15.03 21.76
CA GLN A 162 -14.64 -16.01 20.95
C GLN A 162 -13.28 -15.50 20.48
N ALA A 163 -13.07 -14.18 20.42
CA ALA A 163 -11.79 -13.59 19.99
C ALA A 163 -10.56 -14.10 20.78
N PRO A 164 -10.62 -14.30 22.11
CA PRO A 164 -9.52 -14.91 22.88
C PRO A 164 -9.16 -16.34 22.46
N ARG A 165 -10.05 -17.05 21.76
CA ARG A 165 -9.86 -18.45 21.31
C ARG A 165 -9.44 -18.56 19.85
N LEU A 166 -9.08 -17.46 19.19
CA LEU A 166 -8.59 -17.51 17.81
C LEU A 166 -7.31 -18.35 17.70
N LYS A 167 -7.30 -19.28 16.73
CA LYS A 167 -6.14 -20.10 16.36
C LYS A 167 -5.92 -20.06 14.86
N LEU A 168 -4.65 -20.17 14.48
CA LEU A 168 -4.26 -20.33 13.08
C LEU A 168 -4.85 -21.65 12.55
N LYS A 169 -5.65 -21.57 11.49
CA LYS A 169 -6.21 -22.74 10.81
C LYS A 169 -5.37 -23.14 9.60
N TRP A 170 -4.91 -22.16 8.82
CA TRP A 170 -4.00 -22.39 7.71
C TRP A 170 -3.16 -21.14 7.41
N ALA A 171 -2.05 -21.36 6.71
CA ALA A 171 -1.21 -20.32 6.15
C ALA A 171 -0.95 -20.58 4.66
N PHE A 172 -0.88 -19.53 3.86
CA PHE A 172 -0.56 -19.58 2.43
C PHE A 172 0.69 -18.73 2.18
N GLY A 173 1.73 -19.33 1.58
CA GLY A 173 2.96 -18.63 1.25
C GLY A 173 2.88 -18.04 -0.15
N PHE A 174 3.15 -16.75 -0.30
CA PHE A 174 3.29 -16.13 -1.62
C PHE A 174 4.65 -16.53 -2.21
N PRO A 175 4.69 -17.29 -3.33
CA PRO A 175 5.93 -17.67 -3.99
C PRO A 175 6.77 -16.44 -4.33
N HIS A 176 8.03 -16.43 -3.88
CA HIS A 176 8.97 -15.30 -4.03
C HIS A 176 8.46 -13.95 -3.51
N GLY A 177 7.37 -13.93 -2.75
CA GLY A 177 6.86 -12.72 -2.15
C GLY A 177 7.92 -12.10 -1.24
N THR A 178 8.04 -10.79 -1.31
CA THR A 178 8.88 -9.99 -0.38
C THR A 178 8.04 -8.99 0.41
N SER A 179 6.71 -9.00 0.18
CA SER A 179 5.75 -8.22 0.92
C SER A 179 4.33 -8.78 0.79
N ALA A 180 3.71 -9.11 1.92
CA ALA A 180 2.28 -9.42 2.02
C ALA A 180 1.48 -8.15 2.39
N SER A 181 1.33 -7.23 1.43
CA SER A 181 0.70 -5.91 1.65
C SER A 181 -0.75 -5.80 1.15
N ALA A 182 -1.15 -6.67 0.22
CA ALA A 182 -2.50 -6.66 -0.35
C ALA A 182 -3.52 -7.21 0.64
N GLN A 183 -4.62 -6.46 0.82
CA GLN A 183 -5.72 -6.90 1.66
C GLN A 183 -6.49 -8.05 0.98
N PRO A 184 -6.73 -9.18 1.69
CA PRO A 184 -7.61 -10.23 1.18
C PRO A 184 -9.06 -9.75 1.09
N THR A 185 -9.76 -10.14 0.03
CA THR A 185 -11.19 -9.90 -0.18
C THR A 185 -11.94 -11.21 -0.08
N ILE A 186 -12.96 -11.27 0.79
CA ILE A 186 -13.66 -12.51 1.12
C ILE A 186 -15.07 -12.43 0.58
N VAL A 187 -15.37 -13.17 -0.48
CA VAL A 187 -16.70 -13.16 -1.08
C VAL A 187 -17.03 -14.56 -1.59
N SER A 188 -18.27 -15.01 -1.39
CA SER A 188 -18.76 -16.32 -1.87
C SER A 188 -17.90 -17.51 -1.42
N GLY A 189 -17.43 -17.50 -0.17
CA GLY A 189 -16.58 -18.57 0.39
C GLY A 189 -15.14 -18.60 -0.14
N ARG A 190 -14.70 -17.55 -0.85
CA ARG A 190 -13.36 -17.46 -1.41
C ARG A 190 -12.58 -16.30 -0.83
N VAL A 191 -11.25 -16.42 -0.84
CA VAL A 191 -10.30 -15.34 -0.62
C VAL A 191 -9.70 -14.94 -1.96
N PHE A 192 -9.85 -13.67 -2.34
CA PHE A 192 -9.16 -13.05 -3.47
C PHE A 192 -8.04 -12.17 -2.94
N VAL A 193 -6.80 -12.40 -3.37
CA VAL A 193 -5.65 -11.67 -2.83
C VAL A 193 -4.54 -11.52 -3.87
N GLY A 194 -3.93 -10.34 -3.91
CA GLY A 194 -2.76 -10.04 -4.73
C GLY A 194 -1.45 -10.30 -4.00
N SER A 195 -0.37 -10.46 -4.74
CA SER A 195 0.99 -10.60 -4.24
C SER A 195 1.91 -9.56 -4.86
N ASN A 196 2.87 -9.08 -4.08
CA ASN A 196 3.94 -8.23 -4.59
C ASN A 196 4.91 -8.98 -5.53
N ALA A 197 4.78 -10.29 -5.67
CA ALA A 197 5.49 -11.08 -6.68
C ALA A 197 4.82 -11.04 -8.08
N GLY A 198 3.68 -10.36 -8.22
CA GLY A 198 2.98 -10.18 -9.51
C GLY A 198 1.99 -11.30 -9.82
N TRP A 199 1.19 -11.70 -8.83
CA TRP A 199 0.15 -12.72 -8.97
C TRP A 199 -1.10 -12.37 -8.17
N VAL A 200 -2.26 -12.78 -8.67
CA VAL A 200 -3.54 -12.77 -7.97
C VAL A 200 -3.99 -14.20 -7.78
N TYR A 201 -4.53 -14.52 -6.61
CA TYR A 201 -5.03 -15.84 -6.28
C TYR A 201 -6.50 -15.78 -5.90
N SER A 202 -7.25 -16.81 -6.28
CA SER A 202 -8.52 -17.17 -5.65
C SER A 202 -8.32 -18.45 -4.86
N LEU A 203 -8.55 -18.37 -3.55
CA LEU A 203 -8.39 -19.48 -2.61
C LEU A 203 -9.74 -19.83 -1.99
N ASP A 204 -9.87 -21.07 -1.55
CA ASP A 204 -10.95 -21.47 -0.65
C ASP A 204 -10.73 -20.85 0.74
N ALA A 205 -11.76 -20.19 1.29
CA ALA A 205 -11.62 -19.48 2.55
C ALA A 205 -11.39 -20.42 3.74
N ALA A 206 -11.94 -21.63 3.72
CA ALA A 206 -11.85 -22.57 4.82
C ALA A 206 -10.52 -23.35 4.82
N THR A 207 -10.02 -23.71 3.65
CA THR A 207 -8.88 -24.64 3.51
C THR A 207 -7.60 -23.99 2.97
N GLY A 208 -7.70 -22.83 2.32
CA GLY A 208 -6.59 -22.20 1.62
C GLY A 208 -6.14 -22.94 0.35
N CYS A 209 -6.89 -23.95 -0.13
CA CYS A 209 -6.62 -24.54 -1.43
C CYS A 209 -6.80 -23.49 -2.54
N VAL A 210 -6.03 -23.59 -3.63
CA VAL A 210 -6.08 -22.61 -4.72
C VAL A 210 -7.03 -23.07 -5.83
N TYR A 211 -7.96 -22.20 -6.24
CA TYR A 211 -8.85 -22.43 -7.38
C TYR A 211 -8.19 -21.99 -8.69
N TRP A 212 -7.62 -20.80 -8.72
CA TRP A 212 -6.95 -20.23 -9.88
C TRP A 212 -5.94 -19.16 -9.45
N SER A 213 -4.98 -18.85 -10.35
CA SER A 213 -4.16 -17.65 -10.26
C SER A 213 -4.16 -16.88 -11.58
N TYR A 214 -4.00 -15.57 -11.49
CA TYR A 214 -3.89 -14.66 -12.62
C TYR A 214 -2.61 -13.83 -12.52
N LYS A 215 -2.00 -13.55 -13.66
CA LYS A 215 -0.72 -12.85 -13.75
C LYS A 215 -0.88 -11.43 -14.32
N PRO A 216 -0.95 -10.40 -13.47
CA PRO A 216 -0.88 -9.01 -13.93
C PRO A 216 0.47 -8.68 -14.57
N LYS A 217 0.51 -7.56 -15.31
CA LYS A 217 1.74 -7.02 -15.91
C LYS A 217 2.74 -6.52 -14.87
N ALA A 218 2.29 -6.22 -13.64
CA ALA A 218 3.15 -5.80 -12.55
C ALA A 218 2.70 -6.27 -11.16
N MET A 219 3.55 -5.99 -10.17
CA MET A 219 3.28 -6.23 -8.74
C MET A 219 1.96 -5.59 -8.30
N MET A 220 1.28 -6.27 -7.38
CA MET A 220 0.06 -5.78 -6.75
C MET A 220 0.22 -5.53 -5.26
N ARG A 221 -0.47 -4.51 -4.76
CA ARG A 221 -0.53 -4.19 -3.33
C ARG A 221 -1.91 -3.76 -2.81
N ASN A 222 -2.88 -3.52 -3.70
CA ASN A 222 -4.20 -3.03 -3.33
C ASN A 222 -5.16 -4.17 -2.97
N ALA A 223 -6.25 -3.82 -2.27
CA ALA A 223 -7.39 -4.71 -2.10
C ALA A 223 -8.12 -4.90 -3.45
N ILE A 224 -8.74 -6.06 -3.62
CA ILE A 224 -9.47 -6.43 -4.82
C ILE A 224 -10.95 -6.09 -4.64
N SER A 225 -11.56 -5.39 -5.59
CA SER A 225 -13.02 -5.22 -5.63
C SER A 225 -13.67 -6.40 -6.34
N PHE A 226 -14.81 -6.87 -5.85
CA PHE A 226 -15.62 -7.93 -6.46
C PHE A 226 -16.98 -7.37 -6.84
N GLY A 227 -17.56 -7.82 -7.96
CA GLY A 227 -18.98 -7.56 -8.22
C GLY A 227 -19.49 -8.08 -9.56
N PRO A 228 -20.76 -7.76 -9.88
CA PRO A 228 -21.39 -8.26 -11.08
C PRO A 228 -20.75 -7.69 -12.34
N VAL A 229 -20.69 -8.50 -13.40
CA VAL A 229 -20.21 -8.10 -14.71
C VAL A 229 -21.20 -8.56 -15.79
N LYS A 230 -21.34 -7.78 -16.86
CA LYS A 230 -22.24 -8.03 -17.99
C LYS A 230 -21.45 -8.00 -19.30
N GLY A 231 -22.00 -8.62 -20.35
CA GLY A 231 -21.39 -8.60 -21.69
C GLY A 231 -20.24 -9.60 -21.89
N HIS A 232 -20.00 -10.50 -20.94
CA HIS A 232 -18.94 -11.51 -20.98
C HIS A 232 -19.48 -12.95 -21.02
N GLY A 233 -20.48 -13.19 -21.87
CA GLY A 233 -21.11 -14.50 -22.02
C GLY A 233 -21.75 -15.00 -20.72
N THR A 234 -21.28 -16.14 -20.21
CA THR A 234 -21.79 -16.77 -18.98
C THR A 234 -21.16 -16.23 -17.69
N THR A 235 -20.14 -15.36 -17.79
CA THR A 235 -19.47 -14.79 -16.62
C THR A 235 -20.43 -13.84 -15.88
N ARG A 236 -20.68 -14.13 -14.60
CA ARG A 236 -21.60 -13.34 -13.75
C ARG A 236 -20.90 -12.33 -12.86
N TYR A 237 -19.70 -12.66 -12.42
CA TYR A 237 -18.94 -11.86 -11.47
C TYR A 237 -17.49 -11.70 -11.91
N ALA A 238 -16.93 -10.54 -11.61
CA ALA A 238 -15.54 -10.23 -11.85
C ALA A 238 -14.87 -9.71 -10.58
N VAL A 239 -13.55 -9.83 -10.57
CA VAL A 239 -12.66 -9.15 -9.64
C VAL A 239 -11.91 -8.04 -10.37
N TYR A 240 -11.70 -6.93 -9.67
CA TYR A 240 -11.17 -5.68 -10.18
C TYR A 240 -10.03 -5.18 -9.31
N PHE A 241 -8.92 -4.83 -9.94
CA PHE A 241 -7.71 -4.41 -9.25
C PHE A 241 -6.79 -3.63 -10.18
N GLY A 242 -5.71 -3.07 -9.63
CA GLY A 242 -4.66 -2.43 -10.42
C GLY A 242 -3.25 -2.82 -9.99
N ASP A 243 -2.25 -2.39 -10.75
CA ASP A 243 -0.85 -2.76 -10.52
C ASP A 243 0.11 -1.56 -10.43
N GLN A 244 1.36 -1.87 -10.11
CA GLN A 244 2.46 -0.92 -9.97
C GLN A 244 3.05 -0.40 -11.31
N ARG A 245 2.33 -0.60 -12.42
CA ARG A 245 2.62 0.02 -13.72
C ARG A 245 1.44 0.82 -14.27
N GLY A 246 0.41 1.05 -13.44
CA GLY A 246 -0.75 1.84 -13.79
C GLY A 246 -1.76 1.09 -14.66
N PHE A 247 -1.69 -0.24 -14.73
CA PHE A 247 -2.74 -1.03 -15.36
C PHE A 247 -3.85 -1.38 -14.36
N THR A 248 -5.04 -1.56 -14.91
CA THR A 248 -6.25 -1.99 -14.21
C THR A 248 -6.86 -3.17 -14.97
N TYR A 249 -7.52 -4.04 -14.21
CA TYR A 249 -7.91 -5.36 -14.69
C TYR A 249 -9.35 -5.65 -14.30
N GLY A 250 -10.08 -6.31 -15.21
CA GLY A 250 -11.28 -7.07 -14.91
C GLY A 250 -11.01 -8.54 -15.21
N VAL A 251 -11.18 -9.40 -14.22
CA VAL A 251 -10.91 -10.84 -14.33
C VAL A 251 -12.12 -11.62 -13.85
N ASP A 252 -12.50 -12.69 -14.56
CA ASP A 252 -13.57 -13.59 -14.16
C ASP A 252 -13.30 -14.15 -12.77
N ALA A 253 -14.18 -13.88 -11.82
CA ALA A 253 -13.99 -14.27 -10.43
C ALA A 253 -14.05 -15.80 -10.23
N GLN A 254 -14.72 -16.53 -11.12
CA GLN A 254 -14.84 -17.99 -11.07
C GLN A 254 -13.58 -18.68 -11.59
N THR A 255 -12.99 -18.18 -12.68
CA THR A 255 -11.98 -18.92 -13.45
C THR A 255 -10.61 -18.25 -13.51
N GLY A 256 -10.49 -16.96 -13.17
CA GLY A 256 -9.26 -16.20 -13.35
C GLY A 256 -9.02 -15.77 -14.81
N LYS A 257 -9.99 -15.94 -15.71
CA LYS A 257 -9.87 -15.52 -17.11
C LYS A 257 -9.94 -14.00 -17.22
N GLU A 258 -9.01 -13.41 -17.95
CA GLU A 258 -9.03 -11.98 -18.26
C GLU A 258 -10.29 -11.60 -19.05
N LEU A 259 -10.98 -10.56 -18.59
CA LEU A 259 -12.13 -9.95 -19.28
C LEU A 259 -11.69 -8.68 -20.01
N TRP A 260 -10.86 -7.87 -19.38
CA TRP A 260 -10.26 -6.67 -19.96
C TRP A 260 -9.03 -6.22 -19.16
N VAL A 261 -8.16 -5.47 -19.83
CA VAL A 261 -7.04 -4.73 -19.25
C VAL A 261 -7.07 -3.31 -19.79
N ALA A 262 -6.95 -2.33 -18.90
CA ALA A 262 -6.94 -0.92 -19.26
C ALA A 262 -5.80 -0.19 -18.57
N ARG A 263 -5.22 0.78 -19.27
CA ARG A 263 -4.22 1.69 -18.70
C ARG A 263 -4.94 2.83 -17.98
N ALA A 264 -4.66 3.00 -16.69
CA ALA A 264 -5.31 4.01 -15.86
C ALA A 264 -4.71 5.42 -16.05
N ASP A 265 -3.42 5.48 -16.42
CA ASP A 265 -2.69 6.72 -16.60
C ASP A 265 -1.51 6.54 -17.56
N ASP A 266 -1.24 7.57 -18.36
CA ASP A 266 -0.19 7.51 -19.38
C ASP A 266 1.21 7.79 -18.82
N HIS A 267 1.30 8.49 -17.69
CA HIS A 267 2.56 8.83 -17.06
C HIS A 267 3.27 7.56 -16.57
N PHE A 268 4.53 7.39 -16.97
CA PHE A 268 5.25 6.12 -16.80
C PHE A 268 5.57 5.76 -15.34
N THR A 269 5.45 6.72 -14.41
CA THR A 269 5.60 6.51 -12.96
C THR A 269 4.29 6.28 -12.24
N SER A 270 3.15 6.33 -12.95
CA SER A 270 1.83 6.12 -12.37
C SER A 270 1.65 4.68 -11.92
N VAL A 271 1.03 4.52 -10.75
CA VAL A 271 0.84 3.25 -10.06
C VAL A 271 -0.51 3.23 -9.34
N VAL A 272 -1.15 2.07 -9.32
CA VAL A 272 -2.40 1.85 -8.56
C VAL A 272 -2.05 1.23 -7.21
N THR A 273 -2.12 2.04 -6.16
CA THR A 273 -1.73 1.64 -4.81
C THR A 273 -2.91 1.55 -3.86
N GLY A 274 -3.87 2.47 -3.97
CA GLY A 274 -5.17 2.41 -3.30
C GLY A 274 -6.08 1.37 -3.95
N ALA A 275 -7.05 0.87 -3.20
CA ALA A 275 -8.02 -0.11 -3.71
C ALA A 275 -9.01 0.55 -4.67
N PRO A 276 -9.22 -0.01 -5.88
CA PRO A 276 -10.36 0.34 -6.71
C PRO A 276 -11.67 0.07 -5.96
N THR A 277 -12.66 0.94 -6.12
CA THR A 277 -13.99 0.79 -5.50
C THR A 277 -15.05 0.64 -6.58
N LEU A 278 -15.80 -0.46 -6.54
CA LEU A 278 -16.89 -0.74 -7.46
C LEU A 278 -18.22 -0.23 -6.89
N TYR A 279 -18.96 0.53 -7.69
CA TYR A 279 -20.33 0.91 -7.37
C TYR A 279 -21.17 1.02 -8.66
N GLU A 280 -22.31 0.32 -8.71
CA GLU A 280 -23.27 0.38 -9.82
C GLU A 280 -22.62 0.30 -11.23
N GLY A 281 -21.70 -0.65 -11.42
CA GLY A 281 -21.03 -0.88 -12.71
C GLY A 281 -19.94 0.15 -13.06
N ARG A 282 -19.59 1.05 -12.14
CA ARG A 282 -18.45 1.97 -12.27
C ARG A 282 -17.35 1.57 -11.30
N LEU A 283 -16.13 1.51 -11.80
CA LEU A 283 -14.94 1.26 -11.00
C LEU A 283 -14.17 2.56 -10.81
N PHE A 284 -14.13 3.07 -9.57
CA PHE A 284 -13.32 4.24 -9.20
C PHE A 284 -11.92 3.80 -8.83
N VAL A 285 -10.92 4.25 -9.60
CA VAL A 285 -9.53 3.84 -9.42
C VAL A 285 -8.69 5.03 -8.96
N PRO A 286 -8.14 4.99 -7.74
CA PRO A 286 -7.20 6.00 -7.26
C PRO A 286 -5.81 5.80 -7.89
N ILE A 287 -5.18 6.88 -8.34
CA ILE A 287 -3.89 6.87 -9.01
C ILE A 287 -2.87 7.69 -8.21
N SER A 288 -1.74 7.05 -7.96
CA SER A 288 -0.56 7.62 -7.31
C SER A 288 0.66 7.48 -8.24
N HIS A 289 1.81 8.01 -7.84
CA HIS A 289 3.02 7.97 -8.67
C HIS A 289 4.28 7.75 -7.83
N TRP A 290 5.33 7.27 -8.48
CA TRP A 290 6.68 7.20 -7.90
C TRP A 290 7.59 8.38 -8.29
N GLU A 291 7.08 9.39 -9.01
CA GLU A 291 7.94 10.48 -9.50
C GLU A 291 8.59 11.30 -8.38
N SER A 292 7.98 11.41 -7.19
CA SER A 292 8.59 12.15 -6.07
C SER A 292 9.93 11.57 -5.63
N MET A 293 10.17 10.27 -5.85
CA MET A 293 11.47 9.63 -5.59
C MET A 293 12.56 10.07 -6.57
N ASN A 294 12.19 10.60 -7.75
CA ASN A 294 13.12 11.02 -8.80
C ASN A 294 13.80 12.37 -8.53
N ALA A 295 13.27 13.17 -7.60
CA ALA A 295 13.70 14.54 -7.36
C ALA A 295 15.19 14.67 -6.96
N LYS A 296 15.84 13.59 -6.52
CA LYS A 296 17.27 13.61 -6.18
C LYS A 296 18.19 13.66 -7.41
N ALA A 297 17.74 13.23 -8.59
CA ALA A 297 18.56 13.18 -9.80
C ALA A 297 18.52 14.52 -10.56
N PRO A 298 19.61 15.31 -10.63
CA PRO A 298 19.62 16.63 -11.28
C PRO A 298 19.27 16.59 -12.78
N GLU A 299 19.49 15.47 -13.45
CA GLU A 299 19.17 15.27 -14.87
C GLU A 299 17.69 14.95 -15.10
N TYR A 300 16.93 14.64 -14.04
CA TYR A 300 15.51 14.37 -14.16
C TYR A 300 14.70 15.67 -14.31
N PRO A 301 13.79 15.75 -15.29
CA PRO A 301 12.91 16.91 -15.47
C PRO A 301 11.74 16.88 -14.46
N CYS A 302 12.06 17.02 -13.16
CA CYS A 302 11.04 17.06 -12.10
C CYS A 302 10.18 18.33 -12.20
N CYS A 303 8.88 18.29 -11.97
CA CYS A 303 8.03 17.11 -11.92
C CYS A 303 6.80 17.34 -12.79
N THR A 304 6.25 16.27 -13.35
CA THR A 304 5.21 16.33 -14.39
C THR A 304 3.98 15.46 -14.12
N HIS A 305 3.99 14.66 -13.06
CA HIS A 305 2.84 13.86 -12.68
C HIS A 305 1.74 14.73 -12.06
N ARG A 306 0.52 14.21 -12.15
CA ARG A 306 -0.63 14.70 -11.39
C ARG A 306 -1.34 13.50 -10.79
N GLY A 307 -1.61 13.52 -9.49
CA GLY A 307 -2.51 12.54 -8.90
C GLY A 307 -3.90 12.62 -9.54
N SER A 308 -4.63 11.51 -9.51
CA SER A 308 -5.96 11.47 -10.09
C SER A 308 -6.83 10.35 -9.53
N VAL A 309 -8.14 10.49 -9.75
CA VAL A 309 -9.10 9.40 -9.68
C VAL A 309 -9.74 9.27 -11.06
N ILE A 310 -9.87 8.04 -11.55
CA ILE A 310 -10.63 7.76 -12.78
C ILE A 310 -11.86 6.93 -12.45
N ALA A 311 -12.90 7.06 -13.28
CA ALA A 311 -13.97 6.07 -13.35
C ALA A 311 -13.84 5.26 -14.63
N LEU A 312 -13.92 3.94 -14.50
CA LEU A 312 -14.00 3.01 -15.60
C LEU A 312 -15.38 2.36 -15.65
N ASP A 313 -15.86 2.02 -16.84
CA ASP A 313 -16.94 1.06 -17.01
C ASP A 313 -16.44 -0.31 -16.54
N ALA A 314 -17.06 -0.89 -15.53
CA ALA A 314 -16.60 -2.16 -14.93
C ALA A 314 -16.74 -3.36 -15.89
N ASN A 315 -17.57 -3.26 -16.94
CA ASN A 315 -17.73 -4.32 -17.92
C ASN A 315 -16.65 -4.27 -18.98
N THR A 316 -16.16 -3.09 -19.37
CA THR A 316 -15.26 -2.96 -20.53
C THR A 316 -13.88 -2.38 -20.21
N GLY A 317 -13.67 -1.86 -18.99
CA GLY A 317 -12.46 -1.11 -18.63
C GLY A 317 -12.34 0.26 -19.30
N ARG A 318 -13.38 0.73 -20.01
CA ARG A 318 -13.34 2.01 -20.73
C ARG A 318 -13.41 3.16 -19.74
N GLN A 319 -12.49 4.12 -19.85
CA GLN A 319 -12.53 5.32 -19.02
C GLN A 319 -13.78 6.16 -19.34
N LEU A 320 -14.55 6.47 -18.29
CA LEU A 320 -15.74 7.31 -18.32
C LEU A 320 -15.37 8.77 -18.07
N TRP A 321 -14.54 9.02 -17.06
CA TRP A 321 -14.01 10.33 -16.72
C TRP A 321 -12.70 10.20 -15.95
N LYS A 322 -11.98 11.32 -15.85
CA LYS A 322 -10.77 11.47 -15.05
C LYS A 322 -10.79 12.80 -14.31
N PHE A 323 -10.58 12.74 -13.00
CA PHE A 323 -10.40 13.90 -12.15
C PHE A 323 -8.92 14.01 -11.78
N PHE A 324 -8.26 15.10 -12.18
CA PHE A 324 -6.92 15.42 -11.71
C PHE A 324 -7.03 16.16 -10.39
N THR A 325 -6.28 15.71 -9.38
CA THR A 325 -6.22 16.42 -8.10
C THR A 325 -5.50 17.74 -8.27
N ASN A 326 -4.48 17.82 -9.12
CA ASN A 326 -3.94 19.11 -9.55
C ASN A 326 -4.67 19.61 -10.81
N PRO A 327 -5.49 20.69 -10.72
CA PRO A 327 -6.24 21.19 -11.86
C PRO A 327 -5.34 21.81 -12.93
N GLU A 328 -4.18 22.34 -12.54
CA GLU A 328 -3.21 22.90 -13.47
C GLU A 328 -2.30 21.81 -14.04
N ALA A 329 -2.14 21.81 -15.37
CA ALA A 329 -1.12 20.98 -15.99
C ALA A 329 0.28 21.55 -15.67
N PRO A 330 1.28 20.70 -15.38
CA PRO A 330 2.65 21.14 -15.18
C PRO A 330 3.17 21.91 -16.40
N LYS A 331 3.83 23.04 -16.14
CA LYS A 331 4.46 23.92 -17.14
C LYS A 331 5.95 24.02 -16.86
N PRO A 332 6.79 24.30 -17.88
CA PRO A 332 8.20 24.61 -17.67
C PRO A 332 8.37 25.74 -16.63
N THR A 333 9.21 25.52 -15.64
CA THR A 333 9.58 26.51 -14.62
C THR A 333 10.98 27.05 -14.89
N LYS A 334 12.00 26.57 -14.17
CA LYS A 334 13.41 26.95 -14.34
C LYS A 334 14.22 25.83 -14.99
N LYS A 335 15.37 26.19 -15.56
CA LYS A 335 16.44 25.23 -15.82
C LYS A 335 17.38 25.22 -14.62
N ASN A 336 17.81 24.03 -14.22
CA ASN A 336 18.80 23.88 -13.17
C ASN A 336 20.23 24.10 -13.72
N SER A 337 21.25 24.06 -12.87
CA SER A 337 22.67 24.26 -13.23
C SER A 337 23.21 23.30 -14.29
N MET A 338 22.56 22.14 -14.46
CA MET A 338 22.87 21.16 -15.52
C MET A 338 22.14 21.45 -16.84
N GLY A 339 21.32 22.51 -16.90
CA GLY A 339 20.51 22.87 -18.05
C GLY A 339 19.20 22.07 -18.18
N THR A 340 18.89 21.21 -17.20
CA THR A 340 17.68 20.38 -17.20
C THR A 340 16.45 21.22 -16.91
N GLN A 341 15.45 21.17 -17.80
CA GLN A 341 14.18 21.85 -17.62
C GLN A 341 13.35 21.20 -16.49
N GLN A 342 12.98 21.99 -15.49
CA GLN A 342 12.05 21.60 -14.42
C GLN A 342 10.62 22.04 -14.74
N TYR A 343 9.64 21.43 -14.09
CA TYR A 343 8.21 21.58 -14.32
C TYR A 343 7.42 21.69 -13.02
N GLY A 344 6.27 22.37 -13.06
CA GLY A 344 5.31 22.47 -11.97
C GLY A 344 4.02 23.20 -12.38
N PRO A 345 2.93 23.11 -11.61
CA PRO A 345 2.83 22.34 -10.38
C PRO A 345 2.67 20.83 -10.65
N ALA A 346 3.05 20.01 -9.66
CA ALA A 346 2.97 18.54 -9.72
C ALA A 346 2.73 17.99 -8.31
N GLY A 347 2.13 16.83 -8.17
CA GLY A 347 1.86 16.25 -6.85
C GLY A 347 0.50 15.60 -6.71
N VAL A 348 0.13 15.49 -5.44
CA VAL A 348 -1.23 15.31 -4.95
C VAL A 348 -1.77 13.93 -5.30
N SER A 349 -0.94 12.91 -5.07
CA SER A 349 -1.28 11.49 -5.27
C SER A 349 -2.58 11.09 -4.56
N VAL A 350 -3.35 10.17 -5.15
CA VAL A 350 -4.46 9.51 -4.46
C VAL A 350 -4.09 8.05 -4.26
N TRP A 351 -3.90 7.65 -3.00
CA TRP A 351 -3.37 6.33 -2.64
C TRP A 351 -4.22 5.57 -1.62
N ASN A 352 -5.43 6.08 -1.33
CA ASN A 352 -6.46 5.47 -0.51
C ASN A 352 -7.70 5.09 -1.36
N ALA A 353 -8.58 4.26 -0.80
CA ALA A 353 -9.79 3.80 -1.48
C ALA A 353 -10.89 4.89 -1.42
N PRO A 354 -11.54 5.24 -2.55
CA PRO A 354 -12.66 6.17 -2.53
C PRO A 354 -13.85 5.65 -1.71
N THR A 355 -14.45 6.53 -0.93
CA THR A 355 -15.71 6.32 -0.20
C THR A 355 -16.86 6.77 -1.06
N VAL A 356 -17.93 5.99 -1.13
CA VAL A 356 -19.09 6.27 -1.98
C VAL A 356 -20.25 6.79 -1.14
N ASP A 357 -20.83 7.91 -1.56
CA ASP A 357 -22.06 8.48 -1.02
C ASP A 357 -23.16 8.51 -2.09
N PRO A 358 -24.02 7.48 -2.16
CA PRO A 358 -25.13 7.45 -3.10
C PRO A 358 -26.12 8.59 -2.90
N ARG A 359 -26.31 9.06 -1.65
CA ARG A 359 -27.27 10.14 -1.35
C ARG A 359 -26.83 11.48 -1.95
N ARG A 360 -25.53 11.69 -2.15
CA ARG A 360 -24.98 12.91 -2.76
C ARG A 360 -24.47 12.69 -4.19
N ASN A 361 -24.64 11.49 -4.75
CA ASN A 361 -24.02 11.10 -6.02
C ASN A 361 -22.52 11.46 -6.03
N ALA A 362 -21.82 11.19 -4.93
CA ALA A 362 -20.45 11.63 -4.72
C ALA A 362 -19.52 10.48 -4.34
N ILE A 363 -18.23 10.66 -4.62
CA ILE A 363 -17.16 9.91 -3.95
C ILE A 363 -16.26 10.86 -3.18
N TYR A 364 -15.67 10.36 -2.09
CA TYR A 364 -14.74 11.07 -1.21
C TYR A 364 -13.41 10.35 -1.12
N PHE A 365 -12.30 11.06 -1.14
CA PHE A 365 -10.97 10.49 -0.97
C PHE A 365 -10.01 11.50 -0.32
N GLY A 366 -9.02 10.99 0.39
CA GLY A 366 -7.90 11.80 0.89
C GLY A 366 -6.85 12.00 -0.19
N THR A 367 -6.14 13.11 -0.16
CA THR A 367 -5.05 13.41 -1.09
C THR A 367 -3.71 13.55 -0.41
N GLY A 368 -2.68 13.23 -1.18
CA GLY A 368 -1.29 13.49 -0.88
C GLY A 368 -0.94 14.98 -0.90
N GLU A 369 0.28 15.26 -0.53
CA GLU A 369 0.95 16.55 -0.59
C GLU A 369 1.32 16.97 -2.03
N ALA A 370 1.64 18.24 -2.24
CA ALA A 370 2.21 18.67 -3.52
C ALA A 370 3.68 18.24 -3.60
N SER A 371 4.12 17.77 -4.76
CA SER A 371 5.53 17.46 -4.98
C SER A 371 6.31 18.71 -5.42
N VAL A 372 5.69 19.54 -6.25
CA VAL A 372 6.24 20.83 -6.69
C VAL A 372 5.11 21.85 -6.73
N GLY A 373 5.34 23.00 -6.11
CA GLY A 373 4.33 24.04 -5.98
C GLY A 373 3.97 24.77 -7.29
N PRO A 374 2.92 25.61 -7.26
CA PRO A 374 2.05 25.86 -6.10
C PRO A 374 1.21 24.64 -5.70
N ALA A 375 1.01 24.45 -4.40
CA ALA A 375 0.13 23.42 -3.87
C ALA A 375 -1.35 23.86 -4.06
N PRO A 376 -2.20 23.07 -4.74
CA PRO A 376 -3.61 23.42 -4.91
C PRO A 376 -4.40 23.17 -3.61
N GLU A 377 -5.62 23.74 -3.50
CA GLU A 377 -6.55 23.48 -2.37
C GLU A 377 -7.01 22.02 -2.25
N THR A 378 -6.67 21.19 -3.24
CA THR A 378 -6.88 19.74 -3.26
C THR A 378 -5.70 18.96 -2.70
N SER A 379 -4.57 19.59 -2.32
CA SER A 379 -3.50 18.90 -1.59
C SER A 379 -3.85 18.77 -0.12
N ASP A 380 -3.42 17.67 0.52
CA ASP A 380 -3.58 17.47 1.97
C ASP A 380 -5.04 17.62 2.40
N ALA A 381 -5.94 17.15 1.55
CA ALA A 381 -7.35 17.48 1.59
C ALA A 381 -8.24 16.24 1.50
N VAL A 382 -9.44 16.37 2.05
CA VAL A 382 -10.55 15.51 1.66
C VAL A 382 -11.23 16.15 0.46
N VAL A 383 -11.30 15.42 -0.64
CA VAL A 383 -11.87 15.88 -1.90
C VAL A 383 -13.16 15.14 -2.20
N ALA A 384 -14.20 15.87 -2.58
CA ALA A 384 -15.46 15.32 -3.04
C ALA A 384 -15.65 15.58 -4.53
N VAL A 385 -15.95 14.53 -5.28
CA VAL A 385 -16.29 14.64 -6.71
C VAL A 385 -17.60 13.93 -7.02
N ASP A 386 -18.33 14.45 -8.01
CA ASP A 386 -19.53 13.80 -8.54
C ASP A 386 -19.16 12.45 -9.16
N MET A 387 -19.82 11.38 -8.73
CA MET A 387 -19.46 10.02 -9.13
C MET A 387 -19.77 9.73 -10.60
N THR A 388 -20.68 10.50 -11.22
CA THR A 388 -21.11 10.29 -12.59
C THR A 388 -20.26 11.09 -13.57
N SER A 389 -19.94 12.35 -13.26
CA SER A 389 -19.21 13.25 -14.17
C SER A 389 -17.76 13.52 -13.78
N GLY A 390 -17.33 13.16 -12.57
CA GLY A 390 -15.99 13.46 -12.05
C GLY A 390 -15.76 14.95 -11.74
N LYS A 391 -16.83 15.75 -11.61
CA LYS A 391 -16.72 17.19 -11.32
C LYS A 391 -16.44 17.40 -9.85
N LEU A 392 -15.57 18.36 -9.52
CA LEU A 392 -15.35 18.76 -8.13
C LEU A 392 -16.64 19.30 -7.51
N LEU A 393 -16.95 18.83 -6.30
CA LEU A 393 -18.10 19.30 -5.51
C LEU A 393 -17.65 20.23 -4.38
N TRP A 394 -16.62 19.81 -3.64
CA TRP A 394 -15.99 20.58 -2.56
C TRP A 394 -14.66 19.95 -2.15
N THR A 395 -13.84 20.71 -1.44
CA THR A 395 -12.62 20.24 -0.78
C THR A 395 -12.60 20.74 0.67
N TYR A 396 -11.90 20.01 1.53
CA TYR A 396 -11.50 20.48 2.85
C TYR A 396 -10.02 20.20 3.02
N GLN A 397 -9.19 21.25 2.91
CA GLN A 397 -7.74 21.19 3.05
C GLN A 397 -7.34 21.29 4.53
N THR A 398 -6.50 20.35 4.98
CA THR A 398 -6.00 20.33 6.36
C THR A 398 -4.67 21.03 6.53
N GLU A 399 -3.83 21.02 5.49
CA GLU A 399 -2.53 21.66 5.48
C GLU A 399 -2.32 22.39 4.16
N SER A 400 -1.86 23.63 4.23
CA SER A 400 -1.69 24.47 3.04
C SER A 400 -0.20 24.64 2.75
N ASN A 401 0.18 24.64 1.47
CA ASN A 401 1.58 24.79 1.06
C ASN A 401 2.52 23.67 1.56
N ASP A 402 2.00 22.47 1.83
CA ASP A 402 2.84 21.28 1.99
C ASP A 402 3.41 20.88 0.62
N VAL A 403 4.67 21.25 0.40
CA VAL A 403 5.43 20.87 -0.79
C VAL A 403 6.58 19.97 -0.38
N TYR A 404 6.43 18.67 -0.62
CA TYR A 404 7.37 17.67 -0.16
C TYR A 404 7.78 16.72 -1.29
N LEU A 405 9.08 16.42 -1.33
CA LEU A 405 9.68 15.43 -2.21
C LEU A 405 10.48 14.45 -1.37
N VAL A 406 10.21 13.16 -1.58
CA VAL A 406 10.99 12.08 -0.98
C VAL A 406 12.45 12.24 -1.39
N ASN A 407 13.38 11.97 -0.46
CA ASN A 407 14.83 12.08 -0.67
C ASN A 407 15.36 13.52 -0.90
N CYS A 408 14.65 14.55 -0.43
CA CYS A 408 15.14 15.93 -0.35
C CYS A 408 15.54 16.30 1.08
N PRO A 409 16.70 15.85 1.59
CA PRO A 409 17.15 16.20 2.94
C PRO A 409 17.43 17.71 3.05
N PRO A 410 17.23 18.32 4.25
CA PRO A 410 17.56 19.74 4.47
C PRO A 410 19.04 20.06 4.23
N ALA A 411 19.94 19.11 4.56
CA ALA A 411 21.37 19.20 4.29
C ALA A 411 21.69 18.63 2.89
N ASN A 412 22.50 19.35 2.10
CA ASN A 412 22.91 18.95 0.73
C ASN A 412 21.73 18.77 -0.24
N LYS A 413 20.76 19.68 -0.16
CA LYS A 413 19.55 19.70 -0.97
C LYS A 413 19.88 19.73 -2.48
N PRO A 414 19.49 18.69 -3.26
CA PRO A 414 19.55 18.74 -4.72
C PRO A 414 18.79 19.93 -5.30
N GLU A 415 19.26 20.47 -6.43
CA GLU A 415 18.67 21.66 -7.05
C GLU A 415 17.21 21.49 -7.50
N ASN A 416 16.77 20.24 -7.70
CA ASN A 416 15.40 19.87 -8.05
C ASN A 416 14.45 19.83 -6.83
N CYS A 417 14.98 19.96 -5.61
CA CYS A 417 14.16 19.96 -4.40
C CYS A 417 13.50 21.33 -4.15
N PRO A 418 12.25 21.35 -3.63
CA PRO A 418 11.48 22.58 -3.45
C PRO A 418 12.16 23.49 -2.42
N GLU A 419 12.30 24.80 -2.66
CA GLU A 419 13.07 25.72 -1.80
C GLU A 419 12.68 25.66 -0.31
N LEU A 420 11.39 25.56 -0.02
CA LEU A 420 10.85 25.22 1.30
C LEU A 420 10.31 23.79 1.25
N GLY A 421 10.77 22.94 2.16
CA GLY A 421 10.26 21.57 2.31
C GLY A 421 9.09 21.57 3.28
N GLY A 422 7.95 21.07 2.81
CA GLY A 422 6.77 20.84 3.63
C GLY A 422 6.89 19.59 4.53
N PRO A 423 5.98 19.42 5.47
CA PRO A 423 6.10 18.42 6.53
C PRO A 423 5.66 16.99 6.17
N ASP A 424 5.07 16.74 4.99
CA ASP A 424 4.44 15.45 4.61
C ASP A 424 3.29 15.07 5.57
N TRP A 425 2.32 15.98 5.69
CA TRP A 425 1.18 15.87 6.61
C TRP A 425 -0.13 15.44 5.96
N ASP A 426 -0.01 14.83 4.79
CA ASP A 426 -1.11 14.43 3.93
C ASP A 426 -2.18 13.53 4.58
N ILE A 427 -3.26 13.29 3.81
CA ILE A 427 -4.36 12.41 4.19
C ILE A 427 -4.22 11.07 3.45
N GLY A 428 -3.49 10.17 4.09
CA GLY A 428 -3.22 8.83 3.58
C GLY A 428 -4.31 7.78 3.70
N ASN A 429 -5.39 8.08 4.41
CA ASN A 429 -6.45 7.12 4.72
C ASN A 429 -7.75 7.43 4.00
N SER A 430 -8.55 6.36 3.82
CA SER A 430 -9.87 6.44 3.19
C SER A 430 -10.83 7.14 4.16
N PRO A 431 -11.50 8.24 3.77
CA PRO A 431 -12.45 8.93 4.65
C PRO A 431 -13.64 8.04 5.02
N ILE A 432 -14.05 7.99 6.28
CA ILE A 432 -15.12 7.11 6.74
C ILE A 432 -16.43 7.91 6.82
N LEU A 433 -17.45 7.53 6.05
CA LEU A 433 -18.76 8.18 6.07
C LEU A 433 -19.65 7.52 7.13
N ARG A 434 -20.24 8.30 8.05
CA ARG A 434 -21.15 7.79 9.06
C ARG A 434 -22.36 8.67 9.27
N THR A 435 -23.44 8.05 9.74
CA THR A 435 -24.62 8.76 10.26
C THR A 435 -24.62 8.63 11.77
N LEU A 436 -24.63 9.76 12.46
CA LEU A 436 -24.75 9.85 13.91
C LEU A 436 -26.18 9.52 14.36
N ARG A 437 -26.35 9.22 15.65
CA ARG A 437 -27.66 8.92 16.25
C ARG A 437 -28.71 10.02 16.06
N ASN A 438 -28.28 11.27 15.95
CA ASN A 438 -29.17 12.41 15.68
C ASN A 438 -29.51 12.59 14.18
N GLY A 439 -29.11 11.65 13.31
CA GLY A 439 -29.32 11.69 11.87
C GLY A 439 -28.31 12.53 11.09
N LYS A 440 -27.40 13.24 11.76
CA LYS A 440 -26.35 14.03 11.09
C LYS A 440 -25.33 13.10 10.44
N ARG A 441 -24.99 13.37 9.18
CA ARG A 441 -23.92 12.65 8.49
C ARG A 441 -22.58 13.35 8.72
N ILE A 442 -21.53 12.57 8.86
CA ILE A 442 -20.16 13.04 9.07
C ILE A 442 -19.21 12.24 8.21
N LEU A 443 -18.10 12.86 7.82
CA LEU A 443 -17.01 12.21 7.11
C LEU A 443 -15.74 12.38 7.94
N VAL A 444 -15.16 11.27 8.38
CA VAL A 444 -14.02 11.25 9.31
C VAL A 444 -12.76 10.86 8.57
N ALA A 445 -11.67 11.58 8.79
CA ALA A 445 -10.36 11.25 8.25
C ALA A 445 -9.27 11.64 9.26
N ALA A 446 -8.04 11.25 8.95
CA ALA A 446 -6.89 11.51 9.80
C ALA A 446 -5.68 11.95 8.99
N THR A 447 -4.75 12.67 9.61
CA THR A 447 -3.55 13.22 8.96
C THR A 447 -2.28 12.54 9.46
N LYS A 448 -1.22 12.57 8.66
CA LYS A 448 0.12 12.17 9.11
C LYS A 448 0.68 13.06 10.23
N SER A 449 0.11 14.26 10.46
CA SER A 449 0.43 15.11 11.61
C SER A 449 -0.10 14.59 12.95
N GLY A 450 -0.99 13.58 12.95
CA GLY A 450 -1.55 12.99 14.16
C GLY A 450 -2.92 13.56 14.56
N ASN A 451 -3.58 14.30 13.67
CA ASN A 451 -4.93 14.77 13.88
C ASN A 451 -5.95 13.76 13.31
N VAL A 452 -7.06 13.58 14.03
CA VAL A 452 -8.29 12.99 13.51
C VAL A 452 -9.32 14.11 13.45
N PHE A 453 -10.08 14.20 12.38
CA PHE A 453 -11.08 15.25 12.20
C PHE A 453 -12.33 14.73 11.51
N ALA A 454 -13.43 15.45 11.69
CA ALA A 454 -14.68 15.19 10.99
C ALA A 454 -15.18 16.45 10.28
N VAL A 455 -15.67 16.25 9.05
CA VAL A 455 -16.35 17.28 8.27
C VAL A 455 -17.79 16.88 8.00
N ASP A 456 -18.62 17.86 7.69
CA ASP A 456 -20.02 17.66 7.30
C ASP A 456 -20.14 17.53 5.77
N PRO A 457 -20.35 16.32 5.22
CA PRO A 457 -20.50 16.13 3.78
C PRO A 457 -21.78 16.80 3.25
N ASP A 458 -22.76 17.08 4.12
CA ASP A 458 -24.00 17.75 3.75
C ASP A 458 -23.86 19.28 3.66
N GLN A 459 -22.83 19.84 4.32
CA GLN A 459 -22.48 21.27 4.34
C GLN A 459 -21.12 21.52 3.67
N LYS A 460 -20.90 20.91 2.49
CA LYS A 460 -19.72 21.13 1.64
C LYS A 460 -18.38 20.94 2.36
N GLY A 461 -18.29 19.97 3.28
CA GLY A 461 -17.06 19.69 4.00
C GLY A 461 -16.76 20.66 5.15
N ALA A 462 -17.76 21.35 5.70
CA ALA A 462 -17.57 22.21 6.87
C ALA A 462 -17.00 21.40 8.05
N LEU A 463 -15.92 21.90 8.67
CA LEU A 463 -15.31 21.28 9.84
C LEU A 463 -16.30 21.18 11.00
N LEU A 464 -16.34 20.01 11.64
CA LEU A 464 -17.13 19.77 12.85
C LEU A 464 -16.25 19.74 14.08
N TRP A 465 -15.16 18.98 14.03
CA TRP A 465 -14.19 18.87 15.12
C TRP A 465 -12.86 18.34 14.59
N THR A 466 -11.79 18.65 15.32
CA THR A 466 -10.45 18.08 15.15
C THR A 466 -9.92 17.72 16.53
N VAL A 467 -9.28 16.56 16.65
CA VAL A 467 -8.63 16.11 17.88
C VAL A 467 -7.24 15.57 17.57
N ASN A 468 -6.29 15.88 18.44
CA ASN A 468 -5.02 15.18 18.49
C ASN A 468 -5.05 14.17 19.65
N VAL A 469 -4.82 12.90 19.33
CA VAL A 469 -5.14 11.78 20.23
C VAL A 469 -3.99 11.46 21.21
N VAL A 470 -2.76 11.85 20.85
CA VAL A 470 -1.56 11.71 21.70
C VAL A 470 -0.64 12.92 21.51
N PRO A 471 0.01 13.45 22.56
CA PRO A 471 0.85 14.64 22.41
C PRO A 471 1.95 14.47 21.34
N GLY A 472 2.03 15.44 20.42
CA GLY A 472 3.04 15.46 19.35
C GLY A 472 2.62 14.73 18.07
N PRO A 473 3.49 14.73 17.03
CA PRO A 473 3.20 14.05 15.78
C PRO A 473 3.27 12.54 15.98
N ALA A 474 2.11 11.89 15.97
CA ALA A 474 2.00 10.43 16.09
C ALA A 474 1.39 9.73 14.87
N GLY A 475 0.99 10.53 13.88
CA GLY A 475 0.56 10.19 12.52
C GLY A 475 -0.44 9.06 12.30
N PHE A 476 -1.20 9.19 11.23
CA PHE A 476 -2.07 8.12 10.73
C PHE A 476 -1.74 7.86 9.25
N LEU A 477 -1.40 6.61 8.93
CA LEU A 477 -0.95 6.25 7.57
C LEU A 477 -2.08 5.64 6.73
N TRP A 478 -2.59 4.45 7.11
CA TRP A 478 -3.38 3.64 6.18
C TRP A 478 -4.89 3.70 6.40
N GLY A 479 -5.39 3.72 7.64
CA GLY A 479 -6.82 3.90 7.89
C GLY A 479 -7.33 3.50 9.26
N GLY A 480 -8.60 3.83 9.48
CA GLY A 480 -9.34 3.51 10.70
C GLY A 480 -10.53 2.58 10.43
N ALA A 481 -11.19 2.14 11.49
CA ALA A 481 -12.49 1.49 11.42
C ALA A 481 -13.48 2.23 12.31
N SER A 482 -14.77 2.12 12.04
CA SER A 482 -15.77 2.81 12.86
C SER A 482 -17.00 1.95 13.11
N ASP A 483 -17.42 1.87 14.37
CA ASP A 483 -18.74 1.38 14.77
C ASP A 483 -19.73 2.55 14.95
N GLU A 484 -20.99 2.25 15.24
CA GLU A 484 -22.04 3.14 15.80
C GLU A 484 -21.64 4.55 16.29
N GLN A 485 -20.65 4.55 17.17
CA GLN A 485 -20.39 5.59 18.14
C GLN A 485 -18.97 6.12 18.05
N ASN A 486 -18.03 5.29 17.64
CA ASN A 486 -16.60 5.55 17.72
C ASN A 486 -15.89 5.27 16.39
N VAL A 487 -14.79 5.96 16.20
CA VAL A 487 -13.77 5.62 15.22
C VAL A 487 -12.51 5.16 15.93
N TYR A 488 -11.83 4.18 15.35
CA TYR A 488 -10.63 3.54 15.87
C TYR A 488 -9.50 3.75 14.89
N TYR A 489 -8.33 4.17 15.40
CA TYR A 489 -7.12 4.33 14.60
C TYR A 489 -5.91 3.74 15.33
N GLY A 490 -5.04 3.09 14.57
CA GLY A 490 -3.70 2.74 15.02
C GLY A 490 -2.70 3.85 14.68
N LEU A 491 -1.75 4.11 15.58
CA LEU A 491 -0.81 5.23 15.48
C LEU A 491 0.56 4.76 14.95
N THR A 492 1.27 5.61 14.21
CA THR A 492 2.62 5.26 13.71
C THR A 492 3.64 5.12 14.84
N THR A 493 3.42 5.80 15.97
CA THR A 493 4.26 5.71 17.17
C THR A 493 3.91 4.54 18.09
N GLY A 494 2.78 3.86 17.83
CA GLY A 494 2.34 2.67 18.55
C GLY A 494 1.03 2.87 19.31
N GLY A 495 0.28 1.78 19.43
CA GLY A 495 -1.00 1.76 20.11
C GLY A 495 -2.19 2.01 19.21
N VAL A 496 -3.38 1.93 19.81
CA VAL A 496 -4.68 2.15 19.17
C VAL A 496 -5.48 3.10 20.05
N ALA A 497 -6.25 3.98 19.41
CA ALA A 497 -7.16 4.87 20.11
C ALA A 497 -8.59 4.75 19.58
N ALA A 498 -9.53 5.05 20.46
CA ALA A 498 -10.93 5.27 20.12
C ALA A 498 -11.30 6.73 20.32
N ILE A 499 -12.03 7.28 19.36
CA ILE A 499 -12.52 8.65 19.35
C ILE A 499 -14.02 8.61 19.13
N GLN A 500 -14.78 9.35 19.93
CA GLN A 500 -16.23 9.45 19.79
C GLN A 500 -16.58 10.27 18.54
N LEU A 501 -17.38 9.69 17.65
CA LEU A 501 -17.76 10.30 16.37
C LEU A 501 -18.49 11.64 16.51
N ALA A 502 -19.31 11.77 17.56
CA ALA A 502 -20.17 12.94 17.74
C ALA A 502 -19.40 14.20 18.18
N THR A 503 -18.32 14.03 18.95
CA THR A 503 -17.64 15.12 19.67
C THR A 503 -16.16 15.25 19.32
N GLY A 504 -15.53 14.20 18.81
CA GLY A 504 -14.08 14.12 18.66
C GLY A 504 -13.36 13.81 19.97
N GLU A 505 -14.06 13.52 21.07
CA GLU A 505 -13.42 13.21 22.34
C GLU A 505 -12.76 11.82 22.32
N ARG A 506 -11.55 11.74 22.88
CA ARG A 506 -10.85 10.46 23.05
C ARG A 506 -11.56 9.62 24.12
N VAL A 507 -12.09 8.46 23.71
CA VAL A 507 -12.72 7.49 24.61
C VAL A 507 -11.65 6.72 25.38
N TRP A 508 -10.66 6.18 24.65
CA TRP A 508 -9.52 5.49 25.25
C TRP A 508 -8.32 5.50 24.30
N PHE A 509 -7.13 5.25 24.87
CA PHE A 509 -5.91 4.96 24.13
C PHE A 509 -5.19 3.81 24.83
N ASN A 510 -4.83 2.78 24.08
CA ASN A 510 -3.97 1.70 24.54
C ASN A 510 -2.63 1.77 23.79
N PRO A 511 -1.49 2.01 24.47
CA PRO A 511 -0.20 2.14 23.81
C PRO A 511 0.33 0.82 23.22
N LEU A 512 -0.30 -0.32 23.55
CA LEU A 512 0.11 -1.69 23.25
C LEU A 512 1.52 -2.05 23.77
N PRO A 513 1.72 -3.21 24.41
CA PRO A 513 3.03 -3.62 24.89
C PRO A 513 3.90 -4.12 23.72
N PRO A 514 5.22 -3.87 23.74
CA PRO A 514 6.14 -4.53 22.82
C PRO A 514 6.18 -6.04 23.10
N PRO A 515 6.36 -6.89 22.07
CA PRO A 515 6.54 -8.32 22.30
C PRO A 515 7.93 -8.64 22.89
N PRO A 516 8.10 -9.80 23.54
CA PRO A 516 9.37 -10.20 24.12
C PRO A 516 10.53 -10.12 23.11
N GLY A 517 11.65 -9.53 23.53
CA GLY A 517 12.88 -9.43 22.73
C GLY A 517 12.83 -8.43 21.56
N ARG A 518 11.74 -7.68 21.37
CA ARG A 518 11.66 -6.58 20.38
C ARG A 518 11.25 -5.28 21.06
N GLY A 519 11.71 -4.15 20.52
CA GLY A 519 11.32 -2.83 20.99
C GLY A 519 9.85 -2.49 20.68
N ARG A 520 9.39 -1.35 21.21
CA ARG A 520 8.08 -0.78 20.84
C ARG A 520 8.07 -0.48 19.34
N GLY A 521 6.95 -0.76 18.69
CA GLY A 521 6.73 -0.42 17.29
C GLY A 521 5.34 0.17 17.05
N GLY A 522 5.20 0.87 15.93
CA GLY A 522 3.95 1.43 15.47
C GLY A 522 2.85 0.41 15.18
N ASN A 523 1.61 0.91 15.10
CA ASN A 523 0.42 0.21 14.63
C ASN A 523 -0.22 0.94 13.43
N PRO A 524 0.54 1.29 12.37
CA PRO A 524 0.04 2.14 11.29
C PRO A 524 -0.95 1.43 10.35
N ALA A 525 -0.99 0.09 10.37
CA ALA A 525 -1.89 -0.69 9.53
C ALA A 525 -3.35 -0.30 9.78
N ALA A 526 -4.18 -0.37 8.74
CA ALA A 526 -5.60 -0.11 8.92
C ALA A 526 -6.18 -1.06 9.96
N VAL A 527 -7.02 -0.55 10.86
CA VAL A 527 -7.70 -1.40 11.84
C VAL A 527 -9.01 -1.94 11.27
N THR A 528 -9.52 -3.01 11.87
CA THR A 528 -10.81 -3.61 11.50
C THR A 528 -11.64 -3.81 12.76
N ALA A 529 -12.92 -3.44 12.72
CA ALA A 529 -13.81 -3.55 13.87
C ALA A 529 -14.93 -4.56 13.63
N THR A 530 -15.39 -5.16 14.71
CA THR A 530 -16.62 -5.96 14.82
C THR A 530 -17.31 -5.57 16.13
N PRO A 531 -18.57 -5.96 16.38
CA PRO A 531 -19.19 -5.74 17.69
C PRO A 531 -18.32 -6.27 18.84
N GLY A 532 -17.78 -5.36 19.66
CA GLY A 532 -16.97 -5.69 20.83
C GLY A 532 -15.47 -5.84 20.59
N VAL A 533 -14.98 -5.86 19.34
CA VAL A 533 -13.55 -6.13 19.05
C VAL A 533 -12.99 -5.22 17.95
N VAL A 534 -11.79 -4.69 18.17
CA VAL A 534 -10.94 -4.02 17.17
C VAL A 534 -9.67 -4.84 16.95
N PHE A 535 -9.34 -5.15 15.70
CA PHE A 535 -8.12 -5.84 15.32
C PHE A 535 -7.09 -4.87 14.76
N SER A 536 -5.84 -5.01 15.18
CA SER A 536 -4.73 -4.13 14.80
C SER A 536 -3.44 -4.89 14.58
N GLY A 537 -2.78 -4.64 13.44
CA GLY A 537 -1.44 -5.14 13.15
C GLY A 537 -0.36 -4.13 13.55
N SER A 538 0.80 -4.63 13.98
CA SER A 538 1.97 -3.84 14.35
C SER A 538 3.14 -4.04 13.40
N VAL A 539 4.00 -3.03 13.29
CA VAL A 539 5.31 -3.12 12.62
C VAL A 539 6.26 -4.12 13.29
N THR A 540 5.95 -4.56 14.52
CA THR A 540 6.70 -5.62 15.21
C THR A 540 6.35 -7.03 14.71
N GLY A 541 5.28 -7.17 13.93
CA GLY A 541 4.70 -8.45 13.53
C GLY A 541 3.64 -8.99 14.49
N MET A 542 3.26 -8.23 15.52
CA MET A 542 2.17 -8.58 16.42
C MET A 542 0.80 -8.24 15.83
N LEU A 543 -0.13 -9.17 15.93
CA LEU A 543 -1.55 -8.96 15.67
C LEU A 543 -2.29 -8.93 17.01
N TYR A 544 -3.10 -7.91 17.24
CA TYR A 544 -3.87 -7.72 18.47
C TYR A 544 -5.37 -7.71 18.20
N ALA A 545 -6.15 -8.21 19.15
CA ALA A 545 -7.58 -7.95 19.30
C ALA A 545 -7.80 -7.15 20.59
N LEU A 546 -8.55 -6.06 20.50
CA LEU A 546 -8.80 -5.10 21.57
C LEU A 546 -10.30 -4.98 21.80
N SER A 547 -10.73 -4.80 23.04
CA SER A 547 -12.12 -4.46 23.34
C SER A 547 -12.48 -3.08 22.79
N THR A 548 -13.63 -2.96 22.14
CA THR A 548 -14.12 -1.66 21.64
C THR A 548 -14.48 -0.69 22.76
N SER A 549 -14.81 -1.19 23.96
CA SER A 549 -15.32 -0.37 25.07
C SER A 549 -14.23 0.35 25.86
N ASP A 550 -13.09 -0.29 26.08
CA ASP A 550 -12.04 0.17 27.00
C ASP A 550 -10.62 -0.04 26.45
N GLY A 551 -10.48 -0.59 25.24
CA GLY A 551 -9.19 -0.85 24.62
C GLY A 551 -8.38 -1.96 25.30
N ARG A 552 -8.93 -2.76 26.22
CA ARG A 552 -8.17 -3.88 26.82
C ARG A 552 -7.82 -4.93 25.78
N ILE A 553 -6.65 -5.54 25.89
CA ILE A 553 -6.22 -6.62 24.99
C ILE A 553 -7.06 -7.88 25.30
N LEU A 554 -7.68 -8.44 24.26
CA LEU A 554 -8.46 -9.68 24.31
C LEU A 554 -7.65 -10.87 23.81
N TRP A 555 -6.77 -10.64 22.85
CA TRP A 555 -5.98 -11.66 22.19
C TRP A 555 -4.77 -11.01 21.51
N GLU A 556 -3.68 -11.77 21.41
CA GLU A 556 -2.47 -11.38 20.69
C GLU A 556 -1.84 -12.59 20.01
N PHE A 557 -1.18 -12.34 18.87
CA PHE A 557 -0.47 -13.37 18.13
C PHE A 557 0.78 -12.81 17.47
N ASP A 558 1.91 -13.48 17.70
CA ASP A 558 3.17 -13.15 17.05
C ASP A 558 3.27 -13.81 15.68
N THR A 559 3.20 -12.99 14.64
CA THR A 559 3.36 -13.44 13.26
C THR A 559 4.82 -13.46 12.80
N ASN A 560 5.78 -12.89 13.55
CA ASN A 560 7.18 -12.82 13.13
C ASN A 560 7.93 -14.16 13.32
N LYS A 561 7.48 -15.18 12.58
CA LYS A 561 7.99 -16.54 12.60
C LYS A 561 7.66 -17.26 11.30
N ASP A 562 8.25 -18.43 11.12
CA ASP A 562 7.99 -19.26 9.95
C ASP A 562 6.70 -20.04 10.14
N PHE A 563 6.00 -20.30 9.02
CA PHE A 563 4.74 -21.03 9.00
C PHE A 563 4.80 -22.21 8.04
N PRO A 564 4.33 -23.41 8.44
CA PRO A 564 3.96 -24.43 7.47
C PRO A 564 2.79 -23.91 6.65
N THR A 565 2.88 -24.01 5.33
CA THR A 565 1.86 -23.49 4.42
C THR A 565 1.17 -24.62 3.68
N VAL A 566 -0.11 -24.41 3.37
CA VAL A 566 -0.92 -25.39 2.63
C VAL A 566 -0.35 -25.65 1.24
N ASN A 567 0.26 -24.63 0.62
CA ASN A 567 0.88 -24.70 -0.70
C ASN A 567 2.36 -25.09 -0.70
N GLN A 568 2.93 -25.48 0.45
CA GLN A 568 4.32 -25.90 0.61
C GLN A 568 5.37 -24.85 0.21
N VAL A 569 4.98 -23.59 0.12
CA VAL A 569 5.89 -22.47 -0.08
C VAL A 569 6.44 -22.05 1.27
N ALA A 570 7.77 -22.00 1.41
CA ALA A 570 8.41 -21.46 2.60
C ALA A 570 7.90 -20.04 2.86
N ALA A 571 7.31 -19.83 4.04
CA ALA A 571 6.69 -18.56 4.35
C ALA A 571 6.98 -18.13 5.78
N ARG A 572 7.20 -16.83 5.91
CA ARG A 572 7.49 -16.17 7.18
C ARG A 572 6.62 -14.92 7.30
N GLY A 573 6.05 -14.72 8.48
CA GLY A 573 5.40 -13.44 8.79
C GLY A 573 6.41 -12.42 9.31
N ASN A 574 6.04 -11.15 9.21
CA ASN A 574 6.83 -10.03 9.71
C ASN A 574 5.87 -8.83 9.93
N MET A 575 6.35 -7.62 9.70
CA MET A 575 5.61 -6.38 9.93
C MET A 575 4.22 -6.37 9.28
N MET A 576 3.26 -5.77 9.96
CA MET A 576 1.97 -5.43 9.39
C MET A 576 1.83 -3.89 9.40
N SER A 577 1.89 -3.30 8.22
CA SER A 577 1.91 -1.83 8.03
C SER A 577 1.38 -1.46 6.65
N SER A 578 0.13 -1.83 6.35
CA SER A 578 -0.60 -1.35 5.16
C SER A 578 -2.06 -1.75 5.31
N ALA A 579 -2.44 -2.87 4.69
CA ALA A 579 -3.73 -3.50 4.88
C ALA A 579 -3.98 -3.92 6.33
N GLY A 580 -5.25 -3.84 6.73
CA GLY A 580 -5.75 -4.41 7.98
C GLY A 580 -6.20 -5.86 7.82
N PRO A 581 -6.46 -6.56 8.94
CA PRO A 581 -7.14 -7.85 8.91
C PRO A 581 -8.52 -7.72 8.26
N THR A 582 -9.03 -8.81 7.70
CA THR A 582 -10.41 -8.88 7.20
C THR A 582 -11.12 -10.05 7.84
N ILE A 583 -12.43 -9.93 8.04
CA ILE A 583 -13.19 -10.90 8.80
C ILE A 583 -14.47 -11.21 8.05
N ALA A 584 -14.74 -12.48 7.81
CA ALA A 584 -15.99 -12.93 7.23
C ALA A 584 -16.22 -14.42 7.53
N GLY A 585 -17.46 -14.77 7.87
CA GLY A 585 -17.90 -16.16 7.98
C GLY A 585 -17.15 -16.97 9.03
N GLY A 586 -16.79 -16.35 10.16
CA GLY A 586 -16.13 -17.01 11.29
C GLY A 586 -14.61 -17.05 11.16
N MET A 587 -14.07 -16.47 10.09
CA MET A 587 -12.65 -16.48 9.78
C MET A 587 -12.09 -15.06 9.75
N LEU A 588 -10.87 -14.91 10.27
CA LEU A 588 -10.04 -13.70 10.18
C LEU A 588 -8.84 -13.98 9.28
N PHE A 589 -8.59 -13.10 8.32
CA PHE A 589 -7.49 -13.20 7.36
C PHE A 589 -6.57 -11.99 7.46
N VAL A 590 -5.26 -12.22 7.44
CA VAL A 590 -4.26 -11.14 7.50
C VAL A 590 -3.00 -11.48 6.70
N GLY A 591 -2.53 -10.53 5.89
CA GLY A 591 -1.21 -10.59 5.29
C GLY A 591 -0.15 -10.13 6.30
N SER A 592 0.94 -10.88 6.45
CA SER A 592 2.04 -10.56 7.34
C SER A 592 3.37 -10.53 6.57
N GLY A 593 4.04 -9.37 6.57
CA GLY A 593 5.29 -9.21 5.82
C GLY A 593 5.58 -7.88 5.13
N TYR A 594 5.00 -6.77 5.56
CA TYR A 594 5.22 -5.46 4.93
C TYR A 594 6.68 -4.96 5.06
N SER A 595 7.29 -4.49 3.97
CA SER A 595 8.73 -4.17 3.93
C SER A 595 9.08 -2.69 3.67
N PHE A 596 8.10 -1.79 3.48
CA PHE A 596 8.37 -0.41 3.05
C PHE A 596 8.84 0.54 4.17
N THR A 597 8.24 0.48 5.37
CA THR A 597 8.36 1.58 6.35
C THR A 597 9.52 1.47 7.34
N SER A 598 10.22 0.32 7.45
CA SER A 598 11.09 0.12 8.62
C SER A 598 12.29 -0.82 8.46
N GLY A 599 12.57 -1.35 7.27
CA GLY A 599 13.81 -2.13 7.01
C GLY A 599 14.00 -3.45 7.80
N ASN A 600 13.23 -3.74 8.86
CA ASN A 600 13.42 -4.92 9.73
C ASN A 600 12.84 -6.24 9.15
N GLY A 601 13.08 -6.48 7.86
CA GLY A 601 12.81 -7.75 7.19
C GLY A 601 11.47 -7.81 6.45
N SER A 602 11.42 -8.72 5.49
CA SER A 602 10.25 -9.01 4.66
C SER A 602 9.47 -10.21 5.22
N GLY A 603 8.22 -10.34 4.77
CA GLY A 603 7.42 -11.55 4.93
C GLY A 603 6.51 -11.74 3.73
N ASN A 604 5.96 -12.94 3.60
CA ASN A 604 5.27 -13.38 2.40
C ASN A 604 4.07 -14.29 2.71
N VAL A 605 3.48 -14.18 3.89
CA VAL A 605 2.44 -15.12 4.34
C VAL A 605 1.08 -14.46 4.45
N LEU A 606 0.05 -15.15 3.98
CA LEU A 606 -1.35 -14.92 4.34
C LEU A 606 -1.74 -15.92 5.43
N LEU A 607 -2.29 -15.43 6.53
CA LEU A 607 -2.69 -16.24 7.69
C LEU A 607 -4.21 -16.21 7.83
N ALA A 608 -4.81 -17.36 8.14
CA ALA A 608 -6.23 -17.50 8.42
C ALA A 608 -6.47 -18.06 9.82
N PHE A 609 -7.34 -17.39 10.58
CA PHE A 609 -7.66 -17.72 11.96
C PHE A 609 -9.16 -17.95 12.12
N ALA A 610 -9.53 -18.85 13.01
CA ALA A 610 -10.90 -19.00 13.50
C ALA A 610 -10.88 -19.42 14.97
N PRO A 611 -11.99 -19.21 15.72
CA PRO A 611 -12.13 -19.75 17.06
C PRO A 611 -11.92 -21.28 17.08
N GLU A 612 -11.44 -21.80 18.21
CA GLU A 612 -11.46 -23.25 18.51
C GLU A 612 -12.88 -23.82 18.60
#